data_AF-A0A7K8TG79-F1
#
_entry.id   AF-A0A7K8TG79-F1
#
_cell.length_a   1.000
_cell.length_b   1.000
_cell.length_c   1.000
_cell.angle_alpha   90.00
_cell.angle_beta   90.00
_cell.angle_gamma   90.00
#
_symmetry.space_group_name_H-M   'P 1'
#
loop_
_entity.id
_entity.type
_entity.pdbx_description
1 polymer ?
#
loop_
_entity_poly.entity_id
_entity_poly.type
_entity_poly.pdbx_seq_one_letter_code
_entity_poly.pdbx_strand_id
1 'polypeptide(L)'
;MKGFISFIVLAILLLVHSSQAVYVQDGNLKFSLESVKKLKELMDGNRHINPRMVVSKASYSPCDEKDLPEEFQSVCKREDASMIFERLNLAVQEPDLCEICANAACAGCF
;
A
#
# COMPACT_ATOMS: atom_id res chain seq x y z
N MET A 1 -30.21 20.01 23.23
CA MET A 1 -28.91 19.29 23.32
C MET A 1 -28.99 17.86 22.80
N LYS A 2 -29.92 16.99 23.25
CA LYS A 2 -30.07 15.61 22.74
C LYS A 2 -30.28 15.49 21.21
N GLY A 3 -31.12 16.35 20.62
CA GLY A 3 -31.37 16.33 19.17
C GLY A 3 -30.13 16.68 18.34
N PHE A 4 -29.37 17.69 18.75
CA PHE A 4 -28.12 18.07 18.07
C PHE A 4 -27.08 16.95 18.13
N ILE A 5 -26.94 16.26 19.26
CA ILE A 5 -26.02 15.11 19.39
C ILE A 5 -26.47 14.00 18.43
N SER A 6 -27.77 13.70 18.36
CA SER A 6 -28.31 12.70 17.43
C SER A 6 -27.98 13.03 15.96
N PHE A 7 -28.17 14.29 15.55
CA PHE A 7 -27.84 14.74 14.21
C PHE A 7 -26.33 14.65 13.91
N ILE A 8 -25.47 15.03 14.85
CA ILE A 8 -24.01 14.92 14.69
C ILE A 8 -23.60 13.45 14.54
N VAL A 9 -24.14 12.56 15.37
CA VAL A 9 -23.85 11.11 15.28
C VAL A 9 -24.30 10.55 13.93
N LEU A 10 -25.49 10.91 13.46
CA LEU A 10 -26.00 10.47 12.17
C LEU A 10 -25.13 10.99 11.01
N ALA A 11 -24.72 12.26 11.05
CA ALA A 11 -23.84 12.85 10.04
C ALA A 11 -22.47 12.16 10.00
N ILE A 12 -21.86 11.86 11.16
CA ILE A 12 -20.58 11.14 11.24
C ILE A 12 -20.71 9.73 10.66
N LEU A 13 -21.79 9.01 10.98
CA LEU A 13 -22.02 7.67 10.44
C LEU A 13 -22.15 7.67 8.91
N LEU A 14 -22.84 8.66 8.34
CA LEU A 14 -22.96 8.80 6.89
C LEU A 14 -21.62 9.11 6.21
N LEU A 15 -20.78 9.96 6.83
CA LEU A 15 -19.44 10.28 6.33
C LEU A 15 -18.50 9.07 6.38
N VAL A 16 -18.50 8.31 7.48
CA VAL A 16 -17.68 7.09 7.61
C VAL A 16 -18.11 6.02 6.59
N HIS A 17 -19.41 5.91 6.30
CA HIS A 17 -19.89 4.93 5.32
C HIS A 17 -19.54 5.30 3.87
N SER A 18 -19.36 6.59 3.58
CA SER A 18 -18.98 7.10 2.26
C SER A 18 -17.47 7.17 2.04
N SER A 19 -16.66 7.10 3.11
CA SER A 19 -15.22 6.89 2.98
C SER A 19 -14.91 5.40 2.84
N GLN A 20 -14.66 4.93 1.63
CA GLN A 20 -13.93 3.68 1.45
C GLN A 20 -12.42 3.96 1.52
N ALA A 21 -11.69 3.07 2.20
CA ALA A 21 -10.24 3.11 2.18
C ALA A 21 -9.75 2.60 0.83
N VAL A 22 -8.89 3.38 0.17
CA VAL A 22 -8.23 2.95 -1.06
C VAL A 22 -7.26 1.81 -0.74
N TYR A 23 -7.28 0.79 -1.59
CA TYR A 23 -6.38 -0.35 -1.53
C TYR A 23 -5.78 -0.63 -2.91
N VAL A 24 -4.59 -1.23 -2.92
CA VAL A 24 -3.91 -1.69 -4.12
C VAL A 24 -4.23 -3.17 -4.32
N GLN A 25 -4.53 -3.56 -5.56
CA GLN A 25 -4.86 -4.94 -5.93
C GLN A 25 -3.86 -5.48 -6.95
N ASP A 26 -3.29 -6.65 -6.63
CA ASP A 26 -2.43 -7.43 -7.53
C ASP A 26 -3.01 -8.85 -7.66
N GLY A 27 -3.80 -9.06 -8.73
CA GLY A 27 -4.60 -10.26 -8.90
C GLY A 27 -5.61 -10.45 -7.77
N ASN A 28 -5.42 -11.50 -6.96
CA ASN A 28 -6.27 -11.82 -5.81
C ASN A 28 -5.76 -11.23 -4.48
N LEU A 29 -4.59 -10.60 -4.50
CA LEU A 29 -3.99 -9.97 -3.32
C LEU A 29 -4.48 -8.53 -3.22
N LYS A 30 -4.84 -8.11 -2.00
CA LYS A 30 -5.30 -6.75 -1.70
C LYS A 30 -4.51 -6.24 -0.51
N PHE A 31 -4.02 -5.01 -0.63
CA PHE A 31 -3.20 -4.37 0.40
C PHE A 31 -3.68 -2.95 0.61
N SER A 32 -3.68 -2.46 1.85
CA SER A 32 -3.97 -1.05 2.11
C SER A 32 -2.97 -0.14 1.36
N LEU A 33 -3.46 0.97 0.80
CA LEU A 33 -2.59 1.92 0.09
C LEU A 33 -1.42 2.38 0.97
N GLU A 34 -1.67 2.59 2.27
CA GLU A 34 -0.66 2.98 3.25
C GLU A 34 0.43 1.92 3.45
N SER A 35 0.08 0.63 3.51
CA SER A 35 1.06 -0.44 3.56
C SER A 35 1.93 -0.48 2.30
N VAL A 36 1.35 -0.25 1.12
CA VAL A 36 2.10 -0.23 -0.14
C VAL A 36 2.98 1.01 -0.27
N LYS A 37 2.56 2.18 0.24
CA LYS A 37 3.40 3.38 0.34
C LYS A 37 4.64 3.12 1.22
N LYS A 38 4.48 2.49 2.38
CA LYS A 38 5.61 2.10 3.25
C LYS A 38 6.54 1.10 2.57
N LEU A 39 5.98 0.12 1.86
CA LEU A 39 6.78 -0.82 1.05
C LEU A 39 7.64 -0.06 0.02
N LYS A 40 7.06 0.92 -0.68
CA LYS A 40 7.78 1.77 -1.63
C LYS A 40 8.92 2.53 -0.96
N GLU A 41 8.70 3.13 0.22
CA GLU A 41 9.74 3.81 0.99
C GLU A 41 10.91 2.87 1.34
N LEU A 42 10.61 1.66 1.83
CA LEU A 42 11.64 0.64 2.11
C LEU A 42 12.42 0.27 0.84
N MET A 43 11.73 0.07 -0.27
CA MET A 43 12.35 -0.31 -1.55
C MET A 43 13.17 0.83 -2.17
N ASP A 44 12.75 2.09 -2.03
CA ASP A 44 13.46 3.27 -2.55
C ASP A 44 14.63 3.68 -1.65
N GLY A 45 14.51 3.56 -0.34
CA GLY A 45 15.58 3.84 0.62
C GLY A 45 16.80 2.94 0.38
N ASN A 46 16.59 1.66 0.10
CA ASN A 46 17.67 0.73 -0.22
C ASN A 46 18.34 1.03 -1.58
N ARG A 47 17.67 1.73 -2.51
CA ARG A 47 18.28 2.14 -3.81
C ARG A 47 19.35 3.21 -3.65
N HIS A 48 19.34 3.98 -2.56
CA HIS A 48 20.31 5.05 -2.32
C HIS A 48 21.62 4.56 -1.67
N ILE A 49 21.66 3.34 -1.17
CA ILE A 49 22.85 2.78 -0.53
C ILE A 49 23.76 2.16 -1.61
N ASN A 50 24.67 3.00 -2.13
CA ASN A 50 25.97 2.66 -2.73
C ASN A 50 26.02 2.48 -4.28
N PRO A 51 26.44 3.51 -5.06
CA PRO A 51 26.64 3.40 -6.51
C PRO A 51 27.82 2.49 -6.93
N ARG A 52 28.67 2.04 -5.99
CA ARG A 52 29.73 1.04 -6.23
C ARG A 52 29.33 -0.40 -5.86
N MET A 53 28.22 -0.58 -5.14
CA MET A 53 27.59 -1.87 -4.96
C MET A 53 26.40 -1.90 -5.90
N VAL A 54 26.66 -2.31 -7.15
CA VAL A 54 25.66 -3.03 -7.94
C VAL A 54 25.48 -4.39 -7.25
N VAL A 55 25.05 -4.38 -5.99
CA VAL A 55 24.37 -5.52 -5.40
C VAL A 55 23.18 -5.66 -6.31
N SER A 56 23.27 -6.68 -7.15
CA SER A 56 22.27 -7.08 -8.12
C SER A 56 20.90 -6.80 -7.51
N LYS A 57 20.05 -6.05 -8.22
CA LYS A 57 18.62 -5.86 -7.90
C LYS A 57 17.94 -7.18 -7.42
N ALA A 58 18.52 -8.32 -7.78
CA ALA A 58 18.21 -9.68 -7.38
C ALA A 58 18.44 -10.10 -5.91
N SER A 59 19.19 -9.38 -5.05
CA SER A 59 19.45 -9.88 -3.67
C SER A 59 18.75 -9.12 -2.55
N TYR A 60 18.10 -7.99 -2.83
CA TYR A 60 17.32 -7.28 -1.82
C TYR A 60 15.91 -7.84 -1.76
N SER A 61 15.50 -8.28 -0.59
CA SER A 61 14.14 -8.77 -0.32
C SER A 61 13.51 -7.91 0.78
N PRO A 62 12.37 -7.26 0.53
CA PRO A 62 11.62 -6.55 1.58
C PRO A 62 11.23 -7.44 2.76
N CYS A 63 11.23 -8.77 2.58
CA CYS A 63 10.90 -9.74 3.63
C CYS A 63 11.90 -9.80 4.79
N ASP A 64 13.13 -9.32 4.57
CA ASP A 64 14.15 -9.27 5.61
C ASP A 64 14.07 -7.97 6.45
N GLU A 65 13.24 -7.01 6.02
CA GLU A 65 13.05 -5.73 6.70
C GLU A 65 12.10 -5.86 7.89
N LYS A 66 12.55 -5.40 9.06
CA LYS A 66 11.74 -5.43 10.31
C LYS A 66 10.52 -4.53 10.24
N ASP A 67 10.60 -3.46 9.46
CA ASP A 67 9.56 -2.46 9.31
C ASP A 67 8.56 -2.81 8.19
N LEU A 68 8.68 -4.00 7.58
CA LEU A 68 7.74 -4.48 6.58
C LEU A 68 6.34 -4.64 7.20
N PRO A 69 5.29 -4.02 6.61
CA PRO A 69 3.93 -4.20 7.09
C PRO A 69 3.48 -5.66 7.15
N GLU A 70 2.75 -6.02 8.21
CA GLU A 70 2.34 -7.41 8.50
C GLU A 70 1.50 -8.03 7.37
N GLU A 71 0.73 -7.22 6.63
CA GLU A 71 -0.06 -7.65 5.46
C GLU A 71 0.79 -8.40 4.42
N PHE A 72 2.09 -8.09 4.30
CA PHE A 72 3.00 -8.70 3.33
C PHE A 72 3.64 -10.02 3.79
N GLN A 73 3.46 -10.43 5.05
CA GLN A 73 4.05 -11.68 5.56
C GLN A 73 3.56 -12.91 4.79
N SER A 74 2.33 -12.86 4.27
CA SER A 74 1.78 -13.89 3.39
C SER A 74 2.48 -13.93 2.02
N VAL A 75 2.91 -12.78 1.50
CA VAL A 75 3.64 -12.66 0.23
C VAL A 75 5.04 -13.25 0.38
N CYS A 76 5.72 -13.03 1.50
CA CYS A 76 7.07 -13.54 1.76
C CYS A 76 7.19 -15.06 1.74
N LYS A 77 6.08 -15.79 1.88
CA LYS A 77 6.04 -17.25 1.81
C LYS A 77 5.86 -17.78 0.39
N ARG A 78 5.67 -16.91 -0.60
CA ARG A 78 5.43 -17.27 -1.99
C ARG A 78 6.73 -17.26 -2.79
N GLU A 79 6.81 -18.14 -3.78
CA GLU A 79 7.96 -18.19 -4.69
C GLU A 79 8.06 -16.96 -5.59
N ASP A 80 6.92 -16.32 -5.91
CA ASP A 80 6.83 -15.12 -6.75
C ASP A 80 6.87 -13.80 -5.96
N ALA A 81 7.27 -13.83 -4.68
CA ALA A 81 7.29 -12.68 -3.77
C ALA A 81 7.99 -11.46 -4.37
N SER A 82 9.19 -11.63 -4.91
CA SER A 82 9.97 -10.54 -5.50
C SER A 82 9.24 -9.84 -6.64
N MET A 83 8.54 -10.61 -7.50
CA MET A 83 7.75 -10.04 -8.60
C MET A 83 6.51 -9.30 -8.10
N ILE A 84 5.85 -9.83 -7.06
CA ILE A 84 4.71 -9.16 -6.41
C ILE A 84 5.15 -7.81 -5.84
N PHE A 85 6.24 -7.78 -5.05
CA PHE A 85 6.75 -6.53 -4.48
C PHE A 85 7.14 -5.51 -5.55
N GLU A 86 7.75 -5.95 -6.65
CA GLU A 86 8.05 -5.05 -7.77
C GLU A 86 6.78 -4.47 -8.42
N ARG A 87 5.75 -5.29 -8.67
CA ARG A 87 4.47 -4.82 -9.21
C ARG A 87 3.77 -3.86 -8.26
N LEU A 88 3.75 -4.16 -6.96
CA LEU A 88 3.16 -3.28 -5.95
C LEU A 88 3.89 -1.94 -5.87
N ASN A 89 5.23 -1.94 -5.90
CA ASN A 89 6.01 -0.71 -5.91
C ASN A 89 5.76 0.13 -7.18
N LEU A 90 5.59 -0.51 -8.34
CA LEU A 90 5.22 0.17 -9.58
C LEU A 90 3.79 0.72 -9.53
N ALA A 91 2.86 0.00 -8.91
CA ALA A 91 1.46 0.44 -8.78
C ALA A 91 1.33 1.74 -7.99
N VAL A 92 2.23 2.02 -7.04
CA VAL A 92 2.24 3.27 -6.26
C VAL A 92 3.41 4.17 -6.62
N GLN A 93 3.91 4.09 -7.86
CA GLN A 93 5.02 4.95 -8.30
C GLN A 93 4.68 6.44 -8.13
N GLU A 94 3.44 6.81 -8.42
CA GLU A 94 2.82 8.09 -8.09
C GLU A 94 1.63 7.82 -7.13
N PRO A 95 1.83 7.91 -5.80
CA PRO A 95 0.81 7.50 -4.83
C PRO A 95 -0.47 8.32 -4.93
N ASP A 96 -0.37 9.59 -5.32
CA ASP A 96 -1.51 10.50 -5.51
C ASP A 96 -2.52 9.96 -6.54
N LEU A 97 -2.03 9.25 -7.58
CA LEU A 97 -2.90 8.63 -8.58
C LEU A 97 -3.74 7.49 -7.99
N CYS A 98 -3.27 6.84 -6.93
CA CYS A 98 -4.07 5.86 -6.21
C CYS A 98 -5.08 6.52 -5.28
N GLU A 99 -4.74 7.65 -4.64
CA GLU A 99 -5.68 8.38 -3.78
C GLU A 99 -6.93 8.86 -4.52
N ILE A 100 -6.78 9.20 -5.79
CA ILE A 100 -7.90 9.58 -6.68
C ILE A 100 -8.42 8.44 -7.56
N CYS A 101 -7.95 7.19 -7.34
CA CYS A 101 -8.25 6.02 -8.16
C CYS A 101 -8.10 6.22 -9.68
N ALA A 102 -7.10 7.00 -10.09
CA ALA A 102 -6.71 7.15 -11.49
C ALA A 102 -5.80 6.00 -11.98
N ASN A 103 -5.22 5.22 -11.06
CA ASN A 103 -4.46 4.01 -11.38
C ASN A 103 -5.35 2.76 -11.28
N ALA A 104 -5.37 1.93 -12.32
CA ALA A 104 -6.16 0.71 -12.39
C ALA A 104 -5.77 -0.36 -11.35
N ALA A 105 -4.57 -0.28 -10.78
CA ALA A 105 -4.16 -1.14 -9.68
C ALA A 105 -4.82 -0.74 -8.34
N CYS A 106 -5.48 0.42 -8.26
CA CYS A 106 -6.05 0.98 -7.04
C CYS A 106 -7.58 0.98 -7.09
N ALA A 107 -8.20 0.55 -6.00
CA ALA A 107 -9.64 0.36 -5.88
C ALA A 107 -10.14 0.81 -4.50
N GLY A 108 -11.46 0.85 -4.32
CA GLY A 108 -12.08 1.39 -3.11
C GLY A 108 -12.34 2.89 -3.16
N CYS A 109 -12.37 3.49 -4.35
CA CYS A 109 -13.04 4.78 -4.54
C CYS A 109 -14.50 4.56 -4.95
N PHE A 110 -15.38 5.45 -4.51
CA PHE A 110 -16.80 5.50 -4.87
C PHE A 110 -17.04 6.21 -6.21
#